data_AF-A0A2V6ZA26-F1
#
_entry.id   AF-A0A2V6ZA26-F1
#
_cell.length_a   1.000
_cell.length_b   1.000
_cell.length_c   1.000
_cell.angle_alpha   90.00
_cell.angle_beta   90.00
_cell.angle_gamma   90.00
#
_symmetry.space_group_name_H-M   'P 1'
#
loop_
_entity.id
_entity.type
_entity.pdbx_description
1 polymer ?
#
loop_
_entity_poly.entity_id
_entity_poly.type
_entity_poly.pdbx_seq_one_letter_code
_entity_poly.pdbx_strand_id
1 'polypeptide(L)' 'LAFRQAPPVAYVSGSMGALVGADLWNLQRIGELGAPVVSIGGAGTFDGVFLTGIIAGLLA' A
#
# COMPACT_ATOMS: atom_id res chain seq x y z
N LEU A 1 18.76 -1.51 -19.55
CA LEU A 1 17.97 -2.66 -19.04
C LEU A 1 17.33 -2.37 -17.69
N ALA A 2 18.07 -1.86 -16.69
CA ALA A 2 17.53 -1.58 -15.35
C ALA A 2 16.27 -0.68 -15.32
N PHE A 3 16.26 0.41 -16.10
CA PHE A 3 15.12 1.36 -16.12
C PHE A 3 13.81 0.77 -16.62
N ARG A 4 13.82 -0.26 -17.48
CA ARG A 4 12.59 -0.92 -17.96
C ARG A 4 11.83 -1.64 -16.85
N GLN A 5 12.51 -1.98 -15.75
CA GLN A 5 11.89 -2.64 -14.60
C GLN A 5 11.56 -1.67 -13.46
N ALA A 6 11.94 -0.40 -13.57
CA ALA A 6 11.64 0.59 -12.55
C ALA A 6 10.12 0.77 -12.30
N PRO A 7 9.24 0.82 -13.32
CA PRO A 7 7.79 0.98 -13.10
C PRO A 7 7.15 -0.21 -12.38
N PRO A 8 7.33 -1.47 -12.85
CA PRO A 8 6.76 -2.62 -12.16
C PRO A 8 7.30 -2.76 -10.73
N VAL A 9 8.61 -2.53 -10.54
CA VAL A 9 9.24 -2.63 -9.22
C VAL A 9 8.69 -1.57 -8.28
N ALA A 10 8.61 -0.30 -8.72
CA ALA A 10 8.08 0.79 -7.91
C ALA A 10 6.62 0.55 -7.49
N TYR A 11 5.78 0.04 -8.40
CA TYR A 11 4.39 -0.28 -8.08
C TYR A 11 4.29 -1.43 -7.07
N VAL A 12 5.01 -2.53 -7.30
CA VAL A 12 4.94 -3.72 -6.44
C VAL A 12 5.54 -3.43 -5.06
N SER A 13 6.75 -2.86 -4.99
CA SER A 13 7.39 -2.54 -3.71
C SER A 13 6.62 -1.47 -2.94
N GLY A 14 6.08 -0.48 -3.66
CA GLY A 14 5.28 0.58 -3.08
C GLY A 14 3.97 0.08 -2.51
N SER A 15 3.22 -0.73 -3.27
CA SER A 15 1.95 -1.31 -2.83
C SER A 15 2.14 -2.26 -1.65
N MET A 16 3.19 -3.09 -1.68
CA MET A 16 3.54 -3.97 -0.55
C MET A 16 3.95 -3.16 0.68
N GLY A 17 4.72 -2.07 0.50
CA GLY A 17 5.07 -1.16 1.59
C GLY A 17 3.86 -0.49 2.24
N ALA A 18 2.88 -0.06 1.42
CA ALA A 18 1.63 0.51 1.91
C ALA A 18 0.81 -0.51 2.71
N LEU A 19 0.64 -1.73 2.21
CA LEU A 19 -0.06 -2.81 2.92
C LEU A 19 0.62 -3.18 4.24
N VAL A 20 1.95 -3.36 4.24
CA VAL A 20 2.69 -3.70 5.46
C VAL A 20 2.64 -2.55 6.48
N GLY A 21 2.86 -1.32 6.00
CA GLY A 21 2.97 -0.13 6.83
C GLY A 21 1.65 0.33 7.43
N ALA A 22 0.65 0.54 6.58
CA ALA A 22 -0.64 1.09 7.00
C ALA A 22 -1.53 0.03 7.66
N ASP A 23 -1.51 -1.19 7.13
CA ASP A 23 -2.48 -2.21 7.53
C ASP A 23 -1.89 -3.21 8.53
N LEU A 24 -0.78 -3.89 8.19
CA LEU A 24 -0.24 -4.97 9.03
C LEU A 24 0.36 -4.48 10.36
N TRP A 25 1.12 -3.39 10.36
CA TRP A 25 1.67 -2.85 11.61
C TRP A 25 0.62 -2.23 12.53
N ASN A 26 -0.52 -1.82 11.98
CA ASN A 26 -1.61 -1.20 12.73
C ASN A 26 -2.65 -2.23 13.26
N LEU A 27 -2.47 -3.53 12.98
CA LEU A 27 -3.36 -4.62 13.43
C LEU A 27 -3.55 -4.66 14.96
N GLN A 28 -2.56 -4.24 15.74
CA GLN A 28 -2.68 -4.19 17.21
C GLN A 28 -3.81 -3.25 17.65
N ARG A 29 -4.01 -2.15 16.93
CA ARG A 29 -5.10 -1.18 17.17
C ARG A 29 -6.45 -1.69 16.67
N ILE A 30 -6.47 -2.66 15.77
CA ILE A 30 -7.72 -3.26 15.27
C ILE A 30 -8.40 -4.10 16.36
N GLY A 31 -7.63 -4.74 17.24
CA GLY A 31 -8.17 -5.47 18.39
C GLY A 31 -8.94 -4.58 19.38
N GLU A 32 -8.67 -3.28 19.39
CA GLU A 32 -9.31 -2.29 20.28
C GLU A 32 -10.63 -1.74 19.71
N LEU A 33 -10.93 -1.98 18.43
CA LEU A 33 -12.10 -1.41 17.74
C LEU A 33 -13.43 -2.06 18.16
N GLY A 34 -13.41 -3.23 18.81
CA GLY A 34 -14.61 -3.94 19.26
C GLY A 34 -15.56 -4.38 18.13
N ALA A 35 -15.14 -4.23 16.86
CA ALA A 35 -15.94 -4.54 15.69
C ALA A 35 -15.75 -6.01 15.28
N PRO A 36 -16.85 -6.75 14.98
CA PRO A 36 -16.77 -8.16 14.58
C PRO A 36 -16.12 -8.37 13.20
N VAL A 37 -16.09 -7.33 12.36
CA VAL A 37 -15.41 -7.32 11.05
C VAL A 37 -14.77 -5.96 10.85
N VAL A 38 -13.51 -5.95 10.41
CA VAL A 38 -12.79 -4.74 9.99
C VAL A 38 -12.44 -4.85 8.50
N SER A 39 -12.79 -3.80 7.76
CA SER A 39 -12.36 -3.63 6.38
C SER A 39 -10.99 -2.96 6.37
N ILE A 40 -9.98 -3.74 5.99
CA ILE A 40 -8.62 -3.26 5.73
C ILE A 40 -8.59 -2.82 4.26
N GLY A 41 -8.30 -1.56 3.99
CA GLY A 41 -8.49 -0.99 2.65
C GLY A 41 -9.20 0.37 2.60
N GLY A 42 -9.89 0.76 3.68
CA GLY A 42 -10.75 1.95 3.69
C GLY A 42 -10.01 3.26 4.01
N ALA A 43 -10.25 4.29 3.20
CA ALA A 43 -9.72 5.67 3.27
C ALA A 43 -8.19 5.85 3.20
N GLY A 44 -7.38 4.97 3.79
CA GLY A 44 -5.90 5.07 3.79
C GLY A 44 -5.18 4.27 2.69
N THR A 45 -5.76 3.17 2.21
CA THR A 45 -5.12 2.31 1.17
C THR A 45 -5.24 2.91 -0.23
N PHE A 46 -6.27 3.73 -0.47
CA PHE A 46 -6.39 4.56 -1.69
C PHE A 46 -5.35 5.68 -1.74
N ASP A 47 -4.58 5.94 -0.67
CA ASP A 47 -3.50 6.92 -0.67
C ASP A 47 -2.17 6.27 -1.07
N GLY A 48 -1.65 5.35 -0.23
CA GLY A 48 -0.34 4.73 -0.44
C GLY A 48 -0.25 3.93 -1.74
N VAL A 49 -1.22 3.05 -2.02
CA VAL A 49 -1.20 2.23 -3.24
C VAL A 49 -1.39 3.10 -4.49
N PHE A 50 -2.26 4.11 -4.43
CA PHE A 50 -2.50 5.03 -5.55
C PHE A 50 -1.27 5.89 -5.86
N LEU A 51 -0.64 6.48 -4.84
CA LEU A 51 0.58 7.27 -4.98
C LEU A 51 1.70 6.43 -5.59
N THR A 52 1.82 5.16 -5.20
CA THR A 52 2.82 4.25 -5.78
C THR A 52 2.55 3.93 -7.24
N GLY A 53 1.27 3.92 -7.65
CA GLY A 53 0.87 3.85 -9.06
C GLY A 53 1.25 5.10 -9.86
N ILE A 54 1.09 6.29 -9.29
CA ILE A 54 1.56 7.54 -9.92
C ILE A 54 3.08 7.51 -10.08
N ILE A 55 3.82 7.16 -9.03
CA ILE A 55 5.28 7.08 -9.06
C ILE A 55 5.74 6.04 -10.10
N ALA A 56 5.09 4.87 -10.16
CA ALA A 56 5.38 3.87 -11.17
C ALA A 56 5.16 4.41 -12.60
N GLY A 57 4.05 5.12 -12.84
CA GLY A 57 3.78 5.74 -14.14
C GLY A 57 4.79 6.82 -14.52
N LEU A 58 5.34 7.56 -13.56
CA LEU A 58 6.39 8.57 -13.80
C LEU A 58 7.77 7.95 -14.11
N LEU A 59 7.98 6.70 -13.72
CA LEU A 59 9.23 5.96 -13.95
C LEU A 59 9.21 5.14 -15.26
N ALA A 60 8.09 5.14 -15.99
CA ALA A 60 7.87 4.37 -17.22
C ALA A 60 8.37 5.10 -18.47
#